data_AF-A0A9Q0AW15-F1
#
_entry.id   AF-A0A9Q0AW15-F1
#
_cell.length_a   1.000
_cell.length_b   1.000
_cell.length_c   1.000
_cell.angle_alpha   90.00
_cell.angle_beta   90.00
_cell.angle_gamma   90.00
#
_symmetry.space_group_name_H-M   'P 1'
#
loop_
_entity.id
_entity.type
_entity.pdbx_description
1 polymer ?
#
loop_
_entity_poly.entity_id
_entity_poly.type
_entity_poly.pdbx_seq_one_letter_code
_entity_poly.pdbx_strand_id
1 'polypeptide(L)'
;MDYEFVEAEECVHLLSHGKLPLSASNSMTYLGKCLSQPTSWVAQNYQLYNIPQGNDCQYGYDETCIVDLALGLNPVCPHVLGFPAVLEGHTVVNIPYPVGQ
;
A
#
# COMPACT_ATOMS: atom_id res chain seq x y z
N MET A 1 -21.62 -17.78 -4.47
CA MET A 1 -20.39 -17.20 -5.03
C MET A 1 -19.30 -18.16 -4.64
N ASP A 2 -18.73 -18.86 -5.61
CA ASP A 2 -17.64 -19.79 -5.35
C ASP A 2 -16.35 -18.98 -5.34
N TYR A 3 -15.56 -19.12 -4.27
CA TYR A 3 -14.25 -18.51 -4.14
C TYR A 3 -13.26 -19.59 -3.69
N GLU A 4 -12.00 -19.39 -4.05
CA GLU A 4 -10.89 -20.23 -3.62
C GLU A 4 -9.74 -19.35 -3.12
N PHE A 5 -8.90 -19.92 -2.26
CA PHE A 5 -7.67 -19.28 -1.83
C PHE A 5 -6.56 -19.65 -2.80
N VAL A 6 -5.94 -18.63 -3.38
CA VAL A 6 -4.80 -18.75 -4.30
C VAL A 6 -3.58 -18.03 -3.73
N GLU A 7 -2.41 -18.38 -4.24
CA GLU A 7 -1.17 -17.66 -3.95
C GLU A 7 -1.24 -16.21 -4.48
N ALA A 8 -0.48 -15.30 -3.86
CA ALA A 8 -0.50 -13.88 -4.23
C ALA A 8 -0.04 -13.64 -5.68
N GLU A 9 0.82 -14.51 -6.18
CA GLU A 9 1.35 -14.53 -7.55
C GLU A 9 0.24 -14.57 -8.61
N GLU A 10 -0.84 -15.30 -8.36
CA GLU A 10 -1.97 -15.39 -9.27
C GLU A 10 -2.66 -14.02 -9.46
N CYS A 11 -2.52 -13.12 -8.47
CA CYS A 11 -3.10 -11.78 -8.48
C CYS A 11 -2.12 -10.68 -8.95
N VAL A 12 -0.86 -11.01 -9.28
CA VAL A 12 0.17 -10.01 -9.65
C VAL A 12 -0.25 -9.11 -10.81
N HIS A 13 -1.01 -9.66 -11.76
CA HIS A 13 -1.54 -8.92 -12.92
C HIS A 13 -2.54 -7.81 -12.54
N LEU A 14 -3.11 -7.86 -11.32
CA LEU A 14 -3.97 -6.82 -10.76
C LEU A 14 -3.18 -5.71 -10.06
N LEU A 15 -1.88 -5.92 -9.81
CA LEU A 15 -1.04 -5.01 -9.04
C LEU A 15 -0.18 -4.13 -9.95
N SER A 16 -0.05 -2.86 -9.58
CA SER A 16 0.85 -1.95 -10.28
C SER A 16 2.31 -2.39 -10.08
N HIS A 17 3.02 -2.60 -11.19
CA HIS A 17 4.40 -3.14 -11.21
C HIS A 17 4.58 -4.48 -10.46
N GLY A 18 3.49 -5.24 -10.27
CA GLY A 18 3.52 -6.52 -9.58
C GLY A 18 3.84 -6.45 -8.07
N LYS A 19 3.82 -5.26 -7.48
CA LYS A 19 4.10 -5.05 -6.05
C LYS A 19 2.84 -4.65 -5.31
N LEU A 20 2.72 -5.07 -4.05
CA LEU A 20 1.63 -4.62 -3.19
C LEU A 20 1.79 -3.14 -2.84
N PRO A 21 0.87 -2.26 -3.26
CA PRO A 21 0.90 -0.87 -2.86
C PRO A 21 0.50 -0.76 -1.38
N LEU A 22 1.34 -0.09 -0.59
CA LEU A 22 1.13 0.16 0.82
C LEU A 22 1.23 1.66 1.10
N SER A 23 0.39 2.15 2.00
CA SER A 23 0.44 3.54 2.44
C SER A 23 1.62 3.73 3.37
N ALA A 24 2.56 4.61 3.02
CA ALA A 24 3.75 4.87 3.81
C ALA A 24 3.41 5.39 5.21
N SER A 25 2.34 6.18 5.37
CA SER A 25 1.96 6.75 6.66
C SER A 25 1.13 5.80 7.53
N ASN A 26 0.48 4.78 6.95
CA ASN A 26 -0.53 3.99 7.65
C ASN A 26 -0.24 2.48 7.70
N SER A 27 0.57 1.95 6.78
CA SER A 27 0.80 0.50 6.66
C SER A 27 2.07 -0.01 7.35
N MET A 28 2.84 0.85 8.02
CA MET A 28 4.17 0.48 8.53
C MET A 28 4.17 -0.61 9.60
N THR A 29 3.15 -0.67 10.46
CA THR A 29 3.04 -1.78 11.43
C THR A 29 2.78 -3.12 10.73
N TYR A 30 1.96 -3.14 9.68
CA TYR A 30 1.71 -4.33 8.88
C TYR A 30 2.98 -4.76 8.14
N LEU A 31 3.62 -3.81 7.45
CA LEU A 31 4.87 -4.08 6.74
C LEU A 31 5.95 -4.58 7.70
N GLY A 32 6.10 -3.97 8.87
CA GLY A 32 7.05 -4.41 9.90
C GLY A 32 6.86 -5.86 10.33
N LYS A 33 5.59 -6.30 10.49
CA LYS A 33 5.28 -7.70 10.78
C LYS A 33 5.68 -8.62 9.62
N CYS A 34 5.40 -8.22 8.38
CA CYS A 34 5.79 -9.00 7.20
C CYS A 34 7.32 -9.08 7.06
N LEU A 35 8.04 -7.98 7.27
CA LEU A 35 9.50 -7.93 7.22
C LEU A 35 10.17 -8.79 8.30
N SER A 36 9.52 -9.00 9.43
CA SER A 36 9.98 -9.96 10.45
C SER A 36 9.90 -11.44 9.99
N GLN A 37 9.22 -11.68 8.86
CA GLN A 37 9.12 -12.97 8.18
C GLN A 37 9.69 -12.82 6.77
N PRO A 38 11.02 -12.95 6.58
CA PRO A 38 11.69 -12.64 5.31
C PRO A 38 11.19 -13.45 4.10
N THR A 39 10.59 -14.61 4.36
CA THR A 39 9.98 -15.49 3.36
C THR A 39 8.55 -15.11 3.00
N SER A 40 7.95 -14.12 3.65
CA SER A 40 6.62 -13.64 3.29
C SER A 40 6.67 -12.95 1.93
N TRP A 41 5.66 -13.18 1.11
CA TRP A 41 5.56 -12.57 -0.21
C TRP A 41 5.62 -11.03 -0.15
N VAL A 42 4.95 -10.43 0.85
CA VAL A 42 4.92 -8.97 1.04
C VAL A 42 6.28 -8.40 1.40
N ALA A 43 7.09 -9.09 2.22
CA ALA A 43 8.45 -8.62 2.53
C ALA A 43 9.33 -8.49 1.27
N GLN A 44 8.99 -9.23 0.21
CA GLN A 44 9.72 -9.26 -1.05
C GLN A 44 9.05 -8.41 -2.15
N ASN A 45 7.74 -8.14 -2.02
CA ASN A 45 6.92 -7.55 -3.09
C ASN A 45 6.02 -6.41 -2.58
N TYR A 46 6.61 -5.36 -2.03
CA TYR A 46 5.87 -4.15 -1.62
C TYR A 46 6.41 -2.89 -2.28
N GLN A 47 5.55 -1.87 -2.36
CA GLN A 47 5.92 -0.50 -2.71
C GLN A 47 5.20 0.46 -1.77
N LEU A 48 5.94 1.39 -1.17
CA LEU A 48 5.36 2.43 -0.31
C LEU A 48 4.97 3.65 -1.16
N TYR A 49 3.79 4.19 -0.92
CA TYR A 49 3.26 5.40 -1.54
C TYR A 49 2.88 6.46 -0.50
N ASN A 50 3.10 7.74 -0.82
CA ASN A 50 2.73 8.87 0.05
C ASN A 50 1.25 9.28 -0.10
N ILE A 51 0.37 8.28 -0.11
CA ILE A 51 -1.09 8.45 -0.13
C ILE A 51 -1.61 7.90 1.20
N PRO A 52 -1.96 8.74 2.19
CA PRO A 52 -2.42 8.28 3.49
C PRO A 52 -3.72 7.48 3.40
N GLN A 53 -3.71 6.28 3.99
CA GLN A 53 -4.88 5.42 4.08
C GLN A 53 -5.77 5.92 5.22
N GLY A 54 -6.98 6.38 4.87
CA GLY A 54 -7.94 6.96 5.82
C GLY A 54 -8.89 7.98 5.21
N ASN A 55 -8.56 8.50 4.02
CA ASN A 55 -9.34 9.55 3.36
C ASN A 55 -9.81 9.14 1.94
N ASP A 56 -10.31 7.91 1.78
CA ASP A 56 -10.81 7.39 0.49
C ASP A 56 -9.78 7.48 -0.67
N CYS A 57 -8.48 7.49 -0.40
CA CYS A 57 -7.43 7.74 -1.41
C CYS A 57 -7.56 9.09 -2.15
N GLN A 58 -8.25 10.08 -1.56
CA GLN A 58 -8.46 11.41 -2.16
C GLN A 58 -7.36 12.41 -1.81
N TYR A 59 -6.42 12.03 -0.95
CA TYR A 59 -5.38 12.93 -0.45
C TYR A 59 -4.00 12.28 -0.48
N GLY A 60 -2.98 13.13 -0.56
CA GLY A 60 -1.57 12.75 -0.62
C GLY A 60 -0.93 13.10 -1.96
N TYR A 61 0.22 12.50 -2.19
CA TYR A 61 1.00 12.63 -3.41
C TYR A 61 1.23 11.25 -4.01
N ASP A 62 1.01 11.08 -5.32
CA ASP A 62 1.36 9.84 -6.04
C ASP A 62 2.87 9.78 -6.26
N GLU A 63 3.57 9.41 -5.19
CA GLU A 63 5.02 9.29 -5.17
C GLU A 63 5.43 8.09 -4.34
N THR A 64 6.55 7.49 -4.72
CA THR A 64 7.12 6.36 -4.00
C THR A 64 7.95 6.83 -2.83
N CYS A 65 7.80 6.15 -1.69
CA CYS A 65 8.65 6.35 -0.52
C CYS A 65 9.65 5.21 -0.40
N ILE A 66 10.77 5.49 0.25
CA ILE A 66 11.77 4.49 0.63
C ILE A 66 11.75 4.31 2.14
N VAL A 67 12.08 3.11 2.60
CA VAL A 67 12.29 2.84 4.03
C VAL A 67 13.66 2.20 4.20
N ASP A 68 14.47 2.79 5.06
CA ASP A 68 15.73 2.20 5.47
C ASP A 68 15.50 1.42 6.77
N LEU A 69 15.46 0.09 6.65
CA LEU A 69 15.20 -0.80 7.78
C LEU A 69 16.32 -0.75 8.82
N ALA A 70 17.53 -0.30 8.48
CA ALA A 70 18.59 -0.07 9.45
C ALA A 70 18.29 1.14 10.37
N LEU A 71 17.48 2.09 9.90
CA LEU A 71 17.02 3.28 10.63
C LEU A 71 15.61 3.10 11.21
N GLY A 72 15.00 1.92 11.04
CA GLY A 72 13.67 1.57 11.53
C GLY A 72 12.57 1.73 10.49
N LEU A 73 11.31 1.67 10.94
CA LEU A 73 10.12 1.73 10.07
C LEU A 73 9.67 3.17 9.83
N ASN A 74 10.60 4.03 9.40
CA ASN A 74 10.35 5.44 9.11
C ASN A 74 10.53 5.72 7.61
N PRO A 75 9.44 5.76 6.83
CA PRO A 75 9.53 6.05 5.41
C PRO A 75 9.96 7.49 5.14
N VAL A 76 10.73 7.66 4.09
CA VAL A 76 11.13 8.95 3.53
C VAL A 76 10.49 9.08 2.16
N CYS A 77 9.76 10.17 1.96
CA CYS A 77 9.08 10.50 0.71
C CYS A 77 9.57 11.88 0.21
N PRO A 78 9.43 12.19 -1.09
CA PRO A 78 9.77 13.52 -1.61
C PRO A 78 9.00 14.66 -0.94
N HIS A 79 7.70 14.49 -0.67
CA HIS A 79 6.90 15.41 0.12
C HIS A 79 6.77 14.95 1.58
N VAL A 80 6.26 15.85 2.43
CA VAL A 80 5.98 15.54 3.84
C VAL A 80 5.07 14.31 3.92
N LEU A 81 5.53 13.30 4.66
CA LEU A 81 4.81 12.04 4.84
C LEU A 81 3.41 12.28 5.40
N GLY A 82 2.39 11.78 4.71
CA GLY A 82 0.99 11.85 5.15
C GLY A 82 0.36 13.24 5.06
N PHE A 83 0.98 14.18 4.33
CA PHE A 83 0.39 15.50 4.14
C PHE A 83 -0.93 15.41 3.36
N PRO A 84 -2.03 16.02 3.85
CA PRO A 84 -3.36 15.88 3.25
C PRO A 84 -3.59 16.86 2.10
N ALA A 85 -2.68 16.91 1.12
CA ALA A 85 -2.94 17.62 -0.15
C ALA A 85 -4.04 16.89 -0.91
N VAL A 86 -4.86 17.60 -1.69
CA VAL A 86 -5.81 16.95 -2.61
C VAL A 86 -5.00 16.16 -3.63
N LEU A 87 -5.35 14.88 -3.82
CA LEU A 87 -4.69 14.03 -4.80
C LEU A 87 -5.07 14.49 -6.21
N GLU A 88 -4.08 14.86 -7.01
CA GLU A 88 -4.27 15.30 -8.39
C GLU A 88 -3.98 14.16 -9.39
N GLY A 89 -4.58 14.21 -10.58
CA GLY A 89 -4.25 13.27 -11.67
C GLY A 89 -4.92 11.90 -11.60
N HIS A 90 -5.67 11.60 -10.55
CA HIS A 90 -6.37 10.31 -10.37
C HIS A 90 -7.87 10.49 -10.26
N THR A 91 -8.63 9.57 -10.86
CA THR A 91 -10.05 9.42 -10.58
C THR A 91 -10.22 8.43 -9.43
N VAL A 92 -10.70 8.92 -8.29
CA VAL A 92 -10.97 8.11 -7.12
C VAL A 92 -12.44 7.69 -7.15
N VAL A 93 -12.69 6.38 -7.10
CA VAL A 93 -14.03 5.82 -7.01
C VAL A 93 -14.12 4.89 -5.80
N ASN A 94 -15.19 5.03 -5.04
CA ASN A 94 -15.50 4.08 -3.97
C ASN A 94 -15.99 2.78 -4.61
N ILE A 95 -15.34 1.67 -4.28
CA ILE A 95 -15.81 0.34 -4.66
C ILE A 95 -16.80 -0.10 -3.58
N PRO A 96 -18.11 -0.15 -3.88
CA PRO A 96 -19.09 -0.60 -2.91
C PRO A 96 -18.79 -2.07 -2.57
N TYR A 97 -18.43 -2.33 -1.32
CA TYR A 97 -18.35 -3.70 -0.84
C TYR A 97 -19.79 -4.22 -0.72
N PRO A 98 -20.21 -5.26 -1.46
CA PRO A 98 -21.53 -5.82 -1.27
C PRO A 98 -21.57 -6.38 0.15
N VAL A 99 -22.31 -5.71 1.04
CA VAL A 99 -22.71 -6.32 2.31
C VAL A 99 -23.52 -7.56 1.94
N GLY A 100 -22.99 -8.74 2.28
CA GLY A 100 -23.54 -10.02 1.86
C GLY A 100 -25.01 -10.17 2.23
N GLN A 101 -25.78 -10.74 1.31
CA GLN A 101 -26.90 -11.62 1.64
C GLN A 101 -26.37 -13.04 1.77
#